data_AF-A0A7S1TAY7-F1
#
_entry.id   AF-A0A7S1TAY7-F1
#
_cell.length_a   1.000
_cell.length_b   1.000
_cell.length_c   1.000
_cell.angle_alpha   90.00
_cell.angle_beta   90.00
_cell.angle_gamma   90.00
#
_symmetry.space_group_name_H-M   'P 1'
#
loop_
_entity.id
_entity.type
_entity.pdbx_description
1 polymer ?
#
loop_
_entity_poly.entity_id
_entity_poly.type
_entity_poly.pdbx_seq_one_letter_code
_entity_poly.pdbx_strand_id
1 'polypeptide(L)'
;SINVPDTVGYATPDEFGALVEGVRKNVVGIESGDVVLSVHGHNDLGMAVANLMCAIEKGARQMECTINGIGERAGNAALEELVMAMHVRKSYYCALMER
;
A
#
# COMPACT_ATOMS: atom_id res chain seq x y z
N SER A 1 -8.18 -1.11 12.53
CA SER A 1 -7.51 -0.59 11.32
C SER A 1 -8.51 0.18 10.47
N ILE A 2 -8.03 1.06 9.60
CA ILE A 2 -8.80 1.63 8.49
C ILE A 2 -8.14 1.17 7.20
N ASN A 3 -8.93 0.69 6.24
CA ASN A 3 -8.44 0.23 4.94
C ASN A 3 -8.80 1.24 3.85
N VAL A 4 -7.82 1.59 3.01
CA VAL A 4 -8.01 2.44 1.83
C VAL A 4 -7.84 1.57 0.57
N PRO A 5 -8.93 1.20 -0.12
CA PRO A 5 -8.85 0.39 -1.32
C PRO A 5 -8.78 1.23 -2.61
N ASP A 6 -7.92 0.85 -3.55
CA ASP A 6 -8.13 1.12 -4.98
C ASP A 6 -8.90 -0.05 -5.59
N THR A 7 -10.22 -0.02 -5.44
CA THR A 7 -11.13 -1.10 -5.84
C THR A 7 -11.16 -1.33 -7.35
N VAL A 8 -10.95 -0.27 -8.13
CA VAL A 8 -11.03 -0.34 -9.60
C VAL A 8 -9.64 -0.56 -10.22
N GLY A 9 -8.56 -0.21 -9.54
CA GLY A 9 -7.20 -0.48 -10.00
C GLY A 9 -6.69 0.52 -11.05
N TYR A 10 -7.21 1.76 -11.04
CA TYR A 10 -6.81 2.81 -11.99
C TYR A 10 -5.98 3.93 -11.38
N ALA A 11 -5.87 4.02 -10.05
CA ALA A 11 -5.13 5.09 -9.42
C ALA A 11 -3.65 5.01 -9.83
N THR A 12 -3.02 6.16 -10.07
CA THR A 12 -1.56 6.20 -10.21
C THR A 12 -0.88 6.18 -8.83
N PRO A 13 0.41 5.80 -8.76
CA PRO A 13 1.12 5.75 -7.48
C PRO A 13 1.08 7.08 -6.72
N ASP A 14 1.27 8.20 -7.41
CA ASP A 14 1.28 9.53 -6.78
C ASP A 14 -0.11 9.92 -6.23
N GLU A 15 -1.18 9.62 -6.98
CA GLU A 15 -2.56 9.86 -6.54
C GLU A 15 -2.92 9.01 -5.32
N PHE A 16 -2.59 7.72 -5.35
CA PHE A 16 -2.87 6.81 -4.26
C PHE A 16 -2.05 7.15 -3.02
N GLY A 17 -0.77 7.49 -3.19
CA GLY A 17 0.09 7.97 -2.12
C GLY A 17 -0.43 9.26 -1.48
N ALA A 18 -0.86 10.23 -2.29
CA ALA A 18 -1.43 11.48 -1.79
C ALA A 18 -2.71 11.25 -0.98
N LEU A 19 -3.58 10.33 -1.41
CA LEU A 19 -4.76 9.92 -0.67
C LEU A 19 -4.38 9.32 0.69
N VAL A 20 -3.45 8.36 0.71
CA VAL A 20 -2.97 7.71 1.94
C VAL A 20 -2.34 8.72 2.91
N GLU A 21 -1.52 9.64 2.40
CA GLU A 21 -0.94 10.73 3.19
C GLU A 21 -2.02 11.64 3.79
N GLY A 22 -3.06 11.95 3.00
CA GLY A 22 -4.23 12.69 3.46
C GLY A 22 -4.97 11.97 4.58
N VAL A 23 -5.22 10.67 4.45
CA VAL A 23 -5.86 9.87 5.50
C VAL A 23 -5.02 9.85 6.77
N ARG A 24 -3.71 9.57 6.65
CA ARG A 24 -2.79 9.55 7.80
C ARG A 24 -2.82 10.85 8.60
N LYS A 25 -2.83 12.01 7.91
CA LYS A 25 -2.78 13.33 8.56
C LYS A 25 -4.10 13.73 9.23
N ASN A 26 -5.24 13.20 8.78
CA ASN A 26 -6.55 13.70 9.20
C ASN A 26 -7.35 12.73 10.07
N VAL A 27 -6.93 11.47 10.21
CA VAL A 27 -7.63 10.49 11.04
C VAL A 27 -6.96 10.38 12.41
N VAL A 28 -7.75 10.64 13.45
CA VAL A 28 -7.35 10.49 14.86
C VAL A 28 -7.00 9.03 15.15
N GLY A 29 -5.89 8.80 15.86
CA GLY A 29 -5.45 7.48 16.27
C GLY A 29 -4.42 6.82 15.34
N ILE A 30 -4.23 7.33 14.12
CA ILE A 30 -3.21 6.78 13.21
C ILE A 30 -1.80 7.12 13.71
N GLU A 31 -1.53 8.39 14.01
CA GLU A 31 -0.20 8.83 14.46
C GLU A 31 0.19 8.27 15.83
N SER A 32 -0.79 8.07 16.74
CA SER A 32 -0.56 7.43 18.05
C SER A 32 -0.42 5.91 17.97
N GLY A 33 -0.67 5.30 16.81
CA GLY A 33 -0.61 3.84 16.61
C GLY A 33 -1.85 3.08 17.08
N ASP A 34 -2.90 3.75 17.56
CA ASP A 34 -4.18 3.13 17.95
C ASP A 34 -4.94 2.57 16.73
N VAL A 35 -4.71 3.15 15.54
CA VAL A 35 -5.35 2.78 14.28
C VAL A 35 -4.29 2.47 13.22
N VAL A 36 -4.23 1.21 12.80
CA VAL A 36 -3.40 0.80 11.66
C VAL A 36 -4.03 1.25 10.34
N LEU A 37 -3.27 2.00 9.53
CA LEU A 37 -3.62 2.35 8.16
C LEU A 37 -3.23 1.19 7.21
N SER A 38 -4.24 0.51 6.70
CA SER A 38 -4.14 -0.58 5.71
C SER A 38 -4.48 -0.07 4.31
N VAL A 39 -3.91 -0.71 3.30
CA VAL A 39 -4.19 -0.42 1.88
C VAL A 39 -4.43 -1.70 1.10
N HIS A 40 -5.34 -1.63 0.13
CA HIS A 40 -5.67 -2.73 -0.79
C HIS A 40 -5.69 -2.19 -2.22
N GLY A 41 -5.18 -2.94 -3.20
CA GLY A 41 -5.11 -2.46 -4.58
C GLY A 41 -5.40 -3.55 -5.60
N HIS A 42 -6.31 -3.25 -6.52
CA HIS A 42 -6.55 -4.07 -7.71
C HIS A 42 -5.58 -3.70 -8.84
N ASN A 43 -5.34 -4.62 -9.75
CA ASN A 43 -4.26 -4.54 -10.73
C ASN A 43 -4.72 -4.27 -12.18
N ASP A 44 -5.88 -3.64 -12.36
CA ASP A 44 -6.49 -3.40 -13.68
C ASP A 44 -5.57 -2.65 -14.67
N LEU A 45 -4.73 -1.73 -14.18
CA LEU A 45 -3.71 -1.05 -14.98
C LEU A 45 -2.27 -1.55 -14.74
N GLY A 46 -2.07 -2.66 -14.03
CA GLY A 46 -0.75 -3.19 -13.71
C GLY A 46 0.03 -2.38 -12.67
N MET A 47 -0.64 -1.51 -11.91
CA MET A 47 0.00 -0.57 -10.96
C MET A 47 -0.19 -0.95 -9.49
N ALA A 48 -0.87 -2.05 -9.16
CA ALA A 48 -1.25 -2.35 -7.78
C ALA A 48 -0.05 -2.36 -6.82
N VAL A 49 1.03 -3.05 -7.20
CA VAL A 49 2.27 -3.11 -6.40
C VAL A 49 2.89 -1.73 -6.24
N ALA A 50 3.01 -0.95 -7.31
CA ALA A 50 3.57 0.40 -7.26
C ALA A 50 2.75 1.33 -6.34
N ASN A 51 1.42 1.23 -6.42
CA ASN A 51 0.50 1.98 -5.56
C ASN A 51 0.71 1.62 -4.08
N LEU A 52 0.79 0.33 -3.75
CA LEU A 52 0.97 -0.09 -2.35
C LEU A 52 2.36 0.30 -1.81
N MET A 53 3.42 0.20 -2.62
CA MET A 53 4.76 0.65 -2.21
C MET A 53 4.80 2.17 -1.96
N CYS A 54 4.13 2.98 -2.79
CA CYS A 54 3.98 4.41 -2.55
C CYS A 54 3.17 4.68 -1.27
N ALA A 55 2.09 3.92 -1.03
CA ALA A 55 1.32 4.05 0.21
C ALA A 55 2.17 3.79 1.47
N ILE A 56 3.06 2.79 1.44
CA ILE A 56 4.04 2.54 2.52
C ILE A 56 4.94 3.77 2.74
N GLU A 57 5.45 4.37 1.66
CA GLU A 57 6.24 5.61 1.72
C GLU A 57 5.48 6.79 2.32
N LYS A 58 4.15 6.76 2.27
CA LYS A 58 3.24 7.76 2.82
C LYS A 58 2.70 7.42 4.22
N GLY A 59 3.14 6.30 4.79
CA GLY A 59 2.89 5.91 6.17
C GLY A 59 1.76 4.89 6.34
N ALA A 60 1.33 4.21 5.28
CA ALA A 60 0.58 2.95 5.45
C ALA A 60 1.47 1.93 6.18
N ARG A 61 0.85 1.09 7.02
CA ARG A 61 1.56 0.11 7.86
C ARG A 61 1.12 -1.33 7.58
N GLN A 62 0.11 -1.52 6.74
CA GLN A 62 -0.40 -2.83 6.34
C GLN A 62 -0.76 -2.79 4.84
N MET A 63 -0.43 -3.86 4.12
CA MET A 63 -0.81 -4.06 2.72
C MET A 63 -1.64 -5.33 2.62
N GLU A 64 -2.79 -5.25 1.96
CA GLU A 64 -3.62 -6.39 1.58
C GLU A 64 -3.25 -6.81 0.16
N CYS A 65 -2.92 -8.08 0.00
CA CYS A 65 -2.41 -8.66 -1.23
C CYS A 65 -2.79 -10.14 -1.29
N THR A 66 -2.51 -10.78 -2.42
CA THR A 66 -2.78 -12.21 -2.61
C THR A 66 -1.58 -12.94 -3.20
N ILE A 67 -1.49 -14.23 -2.92
CA ILE A 67 -0.50 -15.12 -3.54
C ILE A 67 -0.71 -15.09 -5.06
N ASN A 68 0.35 -14.81 -5.81
CA ASN A 68 0.36 -14.64 -7.26
C ASN A 68 -0.62 -13.58 -7.79
N GLY A 69 -1.07 -12.63 -6.96
CA GLY A 69 -1.98 -11.55 -7.37
C GLY A 69 -3.39 -12.02 -7.74
N ILE A 70 -3.80 -13.24 -7.36
CA ILE A 70 -5.14 -13.77 -7.68
C ILE A 70 -6.23 -12.90 -7.04
N GLY A 71 -7.27 -12.56 -7.79
CA GLY A 71 -8.35 -11.70 -7.34
C GLY A 71 -9.41 -11.48 -8.41
N GLU A 72 -10.31 -10.53 -8.14
CA GLU A 72 -11.31 -10.10 -9.13
C GLU A 72 -10.63 -9.41 -10.33
N ARG A 73 -11.17 -9.60 -11.55
CA ARG A 73 -10.69 -8.98 -12.80
C ARG A 73 -9.21 -9.26 -13.09
N ALA A 74 -8.39 -8.21 -13.17
CA ALA A 74 -6.95 -8.31 -13.39
C ALA A 74 -6.17 -8.75 -12.14
N GLY A 75 -6.85 -8.97 -11.01
CA GLY A 75 -6.27 -9.44 -9.77
C GLY A 75 -5.94 -8.33 -8.78
N ASN A 76 -5.21 -8.70 -7.72
CA ASN A 76 -4.73 -7.81 -6.67
C ASN A 76 -3.21 -7.62 -6.79
N ALA A 77 -2.65 -6.76 -5.95
CA ALA A 77 -1.20 -6.74 -5.73
C ALA A 77 -0.68 -8.13 -5.34
N ALA A 78 0.38 -8.60 -6.02
CA ALA A 78 1.00 -9.89 -5.75
C ALA A 78 1.90 -9.81 -4.50
N LEU A 79 1.68 -10.72 -3.55
CA LEU A 79 2.45 -10.79 -2.30
C LEU A 79 3.94 -10.95 -2.58
N GLU A 80 4.30 -11.81 -3.53
CA GLU A 80 5.67 -12.13 -3.88
C GLU A 80 6.41 -10.91 -4.41
N GLU A 81 5.76 -10.09 -5.24
CA GLU A 81 6.32 -8.87 -5.78
C GLU A 81 6.56 -7.82 -4.69
N LEU A 82 5.59 -7.64 -3.78
CA LEU A 82 5.74 -6.74 -2.63
C LEU A 82 6.90 -7.17 -1.72
N VAL A 83 6.94 -8.46 -1.36
CA VAL A 83 8.01 -9.02 -0.53
C VAL A 83 9.36 -8.84 -1.21
N MET A 84 9.46 -9.13 -2.51
CA MET A 84 10.72 -8.99 -3.24
C MET A 84 11.14 -7.53 -3.38
N ALA A 85 10.23 -6.59 -3.62
CA ALA A 85 10.52 -5.16 -3.65
C ALA A 85 11.11 -4.70 -2.31
N MET A 86 10.48 -5.07 -1.19
CA MET A 86 10.97 -4.75 0.15
C MET A 86 12.30 -5.43 0.46
N HIS A 87 12.48 -6.69 0.09
CA HIS A 87 13.68 -7.48 0.39
C HIS A 87 14.90 -6.97 -0.39
N VAL A 88 14.76 -6.76 -1.70
CA VAL A 88 15.86 -6.28 -2.56
C VAL A 88 16.25 -4.84 -2.20
N ARG A 89 15.28 -4.02 -1.78
CA ARG A 89 15.49 -2.63 -1.37
C ARG A 89 15.45 -2.46 0.14
N LYS A 90 15.86 -3.48 0.91
CA LYS A 90 15.81 -3.49 2.37
C LYS A 90 16.45 -2.26 3.02
N SER A 91 17.59 -1.79 2.50
CA SER A 91 18.27 -0.60 3.01
C SER A 91 17.41 0.66 2.96
N TYR A 92 16.55 0.77 1.94
CA TYR A 92 15.63 1.89 1.79
C TYR A 92 14.39 1.71 2.68
N TYR A 93 13.71 0.55 2.58
CA TYR A 93 12.43 0.35 3.28
C TYR A 93 12.57 0.13 4.78
N CYS A 94 13.65 -0.50 5.28
CA CYS A 94 13.90 -0.57 6.72
C CYS A 94 14.15 0.82 7.33
N ALA A 95 15.02 1.62 6.70
CA ALA A 95 15.32 2.97 7.17
C ALA A 95 14.11 3.93 7.11
N LEU A 96 13.12 3.62 6.28
CA LEU A 96 11.85 4.32 6.20
C LEU A 96 10.92 3.92 7.36
N MET A 97 10.79 2.62 7.65
CA MET A 97 9.83 2.09 8.64
C MET A 97 10.25 2.29 10.10
N GLU A 98 11.52 2.60 10.33
CA GLU A 98 12.08 2.99 11.63
C GLU A 98 11.83 4.46 11.99
N ARG A 99 11.21 5.23 11.10
CA ARG A 99 10.77 6.61 11.32
C ARG A 99 9.36 6.63 11.90
#